data_AF-A0A3D4Z5H3-F1
#
_entry.id   AF-A0A3D4Z5H3-F1
#
_cell.length_a   1.000
_cell.length_b   1.000
_cell.length_c   1.000
_cell.angle_alpha   90.00
_cell.angle_beta   90.00
_cell.angle_gamma   90.00
#
_symmetry.space_group_name_H-M   'P 1'
#
loop_
_entity.id
_entity.type
_entity.pdbx_description
1 polymer ?
#
loop_
_entity_poly.entity_id
_entity_poly.type
_entity_poly.pdbx_seq_one_letter_code
_entity_poly.pdbx_strand_id
1 'polypeptide(L)'
;MKGNKVELLLNTPILVEIPEEGADKKHLETIAKIQGSVLESQEGGITLELIALFNDRGHKLGPVRRWVFVPFHKIDHVFSLS
;
A
#
# COMPACT_ATOMS: atom_id res chain seq x y z
N MET A 1 -2.26 -3.92 20.04
CA MET A 1 -1.62 -2.59 20.03
C MET A 1 -1.95 -1.94 18.69
N LYS A 2 -2.49 -0.72 18.65
CA LYS A 2 -2.73 -0.05 17.36
C LYS A 2 -1.38 0.48 16.86
N GLY A 3 -0.89 -0.07 15.74
CA GLY A 3 0.30 0.46 15.07
C GLY A 3 0.07 1.89 14.60
N ASN A 4 1.14 2.67 14.47
CA ASN A 4 1.06 4.03 13.95
C ASN A 4 0.54 4.00 12.52
N LYS A 5 -0.55 4.73 12.24
CA LYS A 5 -1.11 4.82 10.90
C LYS A 5 -0.25 5.73 10.04
N VAL A 6 0.04 5.27 8.83
CA VAL A 6 0.85 5.99 7.86
C VAL A 6 0.25 5.95 6.47
N GLU A 7 0.60 6.96 5.69
CA GLU A 7 0.46 6.98 4.24
C GLU A 7 1.87 7.00 3.62
N LEU A 8 2.13 6.08 2.70
CA LEU A 8 3.35 6.00 1.91
C LEU A 8 3.06 6.45 0.49
N LEU A 9 3.83 7.41 0.00
CA LEU A 9 3.95 7.66 -1.44
C LEU A 9 5.11 6.82 -1.97
N LEU A 10 4.88 6.14 -3.09
CA LEU A 10 5.88 5.31 -3.73
C LEU A 10 6.66 6.14 -4.76
N ASN A 11 7.99 6.01 -4.73
CA ASN A 11 8.91 6.67 -5.67
C ASN A 11 8.61 6.25 -7.13
N THR A 12 8.21 5.00 -7.34
CA THR A 12 7.77 4.52 -8.64
C THR A 12 6.49 3.72 -8.47
N PRO A 13 5.42 4.02 -9.23
CA PRO A 13 4.21 3.24 -9.16
C PRO A 13 4.49 1.76 -9.47
N ILE A 14 3.92 0.88 -8.65
CA ILE A 14 4.09 -0.57 -8.79
C ILE A 14 2.89 -1.12 -9.54
N LEU A 15 3.10 -1.86 -10.63
CA LEU A 15 2.02 -2.54 -11.31
C LEU A 15 1.61 -3.79 -10.52
N VAL A 16 0.32 -3.91 -10.19
CA VAL A 16 -0.23 -5.04 -9.44
C VAL A 16 -1.48 -5.58 -10.14
N GLU A 17 -1.67 -6.89 -10.08
CA GLU A 17 -2.93 -7.51 -10.44
C GLU A 17 -3.90 -7.39 -9.27
N ILE A 18 -5.01 -6.66 -9.46
CA ILE A 18 -6.07 -6.57 -8.45
C ILE A 18 -7.21 -7.50 -8.85
N PRO A 19 -7.65 -8.40 -7.94
CA PRO A 19 -8.85 -9.18 -8.18
C PRO A 19 -10.06 -8.24 -8.27
N GLU A 20 -10.84 -8.38 -9.33
CA GLU A 20 -12.09 -7.66 -9.46
C GLU A 20 -13.17 -8.35 -8.61
N GLU A 21 -13.89 -7.58 -7.80
CA GLU A 21 -14.87 -8.14 -6.88
C GLU A 21 -16.00 -8.82 -7.67
N GLY A 22 -16.22 -10.11 -7.44
CA GLY A 22 -17.29 -10.87 -8.09
C GLY A 22 -16.97 -11.38 -9.50
N ALA A 23 -15.72 -11.27 -9.97
CA ALA A 23 -15.29 -11.83 -11.24
C ALA A 23 -13.98 -12.63 -11.09
N ASP A 24 -13.84 -13.72 -11.86
CA ASP A 24 -12.56 -14.44 -12.02
C ASP A 24 -11.52 -13.65 -12.85
N LYS A 25 -11.76 -12.34 -13.03
CA LYS A 25 -10.91 -11.45 -13.82
C LYS A 25 -9.98 -10.68 -12.89
N LYS A 26 -8.73 -10.59 -13.32
CA LYS A 26 -7.73 -9.72 -12.74
C LYS A 26 -7.48 -8.58 -13.72
N HIS A 27 -7.40 -7.35 -13.21
CA HIS A 27 -6.94 -6.21 -14.00
C HIS A 27 -5.63 -5.68 -13.41
N LEU A 28 -4.82 -5.07 -14.28
CA LEU A 28 -3.56 -4.46 -13.90
C LEU A 28 -3.82 -3.01 -13.50
N GLU A 29 -3.42 -2.64 -12.29
CA GLU A 29 -3.46 -1.26 -11.79
C GLU A 29 -2.08 -0.86 -11.29
N THR A 30 -1.77 0.43 -11.40
CA THR A 30 -0.60 1.00 -10.76
C THR A 30 -0.94 1.34 -9.32
N ILE A 31 -0.04 1.07 -8.38
CA ILE A 31 -0.10 1.57 -7.01
C ILE A 31 0.90 2.70 -6.88
N ALA A 32 0.42 3.90 -6.63
CA ALA A 32 1.27 5.05 -6.33
C ALA A 32 1.34 5.33 -4.82
N LYS A 33 0.34 4.86 -4.07
CA LYS A 33 0.19 5.20 -2.65
C LYS A 33 -0.43 4.08 -1.83
N ILE A 34 0.08 3.92 -0.61
CA ILE A 34 -0.31 2.88 0.34
C ILE A 34 -0.68 3.54 1.67
N GLN A 35 -1.87 3.24 2.21
CA GLN A 35 -2.22 3.58 3.58
C GLN A 35 -2.26 2.31 4.44
N GLY A 36 -1.64 2.36 5.62
CA GLY A 36 -1.59 1.21 6.50
C GLY A 36 -1.18 1.55 7.94
N SER A 37 -1.22 0.56 8.81
CA SER A 37 -0.67 0.66 10.18
C SER A 37 0.68 -0.03 10.23
N VAL A 38 1.72 0.64 10.75
CA VAL A 38 3.04 0.03 10.90
C VAL A 38 2.99 -1.12 11.90
N LEU A 39 3.30 -2.33 11.42
CA LEU A 39 3.45 -3.52 12.26
C LEU A 39 4.89 -3.66 12.75
N GLU A 40 5.85 -3.49 11.83
CA GLU A 40 7.27 -3.67 12.10
C GLU A 40 8.10 -2.81 11.15
N SER A 41 9.26 -2.35 11.62
CA SER A 41 10.27 -1.67 10.82
C SER A 41 11.60 -2.41 10.98
N GLN A 42 12.20 -2.83 9.88
CA GLN A 42 13.44 -3.61 9.83
C GLN A 42 14.45 -2.95 8.88
N GLU A 43 15.70 -3.45 8.83
CA GLU A 43 16.85 -2.80 8.16
C GLU A 43 16.67 -2.53 6.65
N GLY A 44 15.61 -3.01 6.02
CA GLY A 44 15.33 -2.79 4.59
C GLY A 44 13.99 -2.14 4.25
N GLY A 45 13.09 -1.92 5.21
CA GLY A 45 11.76 -1.41 4.93
C GLY A 45 10.77 -1.53 6.08
N ILE A 46 9.50 -1.29 5.75
CA ILE A 46 8.39 -1.26 6.71
C ILE A 46 7.36 -2.33 6.32
N THR A 47 6.93 -3.12 7.31
CA THR A 47 5.76 -3.99 7.18
C THR A 47 4.53 -3.24 7.67
N LEU A 48 3.54 -3.09 6.79
CA LEU A 48 2.27 -2.42 7.06
C LEU A 48 1.12 -3.41 7.10
N GLU A 49 0.19 -3.21 8.01
CA GLU A 49 -1.18 -3.69 7.86
C GLU A 49 -1.96 -2.76 6.93
N LEU A 50 -2.44 -3.31 5.82
CA LEU A 50 -3.03 -2.53 4.73
C LEU A 50 -4.44 -2.04 5.09
N ILE A 51 -4.65 -0.73 4.94
CA ILE A 51 -5.94 -0.07 5.09
C ILE A 51 -6.51 0.26 3.71
N ALA A 52 -5.69 0.79 2.81
CA ALA A 52 -6.08 1.17 1.46
C ALA A 52 -4.88 1.22 0.51
N LEU A 53 -5.14 0.94 -0.77
CA LEU A 53 -4.21 1.19 -1.88
C LEU A 53 -4.84 2.23 -2.81
N PHE A 54 -4.00 3.06 -3.42
CA PHE A 54 -4.44 4.07 -4.37
C PHE A 54 -3.59 4.03 -5.63
N ASN A 55 -4.25 4.17 -6.79
CA ASN A 55 -3.55 4.31 -8.06
C ASN A 55 -3.04 5.72 -8.30
N ASP A 56 -2.37 5.91 -9.45
CA ASP A 56 -1.81 7.19 -9.89
C ASP A 56 -2.86 8.31 -10.08
N ARG A 57 -4.14 7.95 -10.24
CA ARG A 57 -5.28 8.89 -10.26
C ARG A 57 -5.83 9.21 -8.88
N GLY A 58 -5.29 8.59 -7.82
CA GLY A 58 -5.78 8.73 -6.45
C GLY A 58 -7.06 7.93 -6.17
N HIS A 59 -7.47 7.03 -7.06
CA HIS A 59 -8.63 6.16 -6.81
C HIS A 59 -8.26 5.06 -5.83
N LYS A 60 -9.12 4.86 -4.82
CA LYS A 60 -8.99 3.75 -3.88
C LYS A 60 -9.29 2.44 -4.59
N LEU A 61 -8.38 1.48 -4.46
CA LEU A 61 -8.52 0.15 -5.03
C LEU A 61 -9.15 -0.82 -4.02
N GLY A 62 -9.74 -1.91 -4.54
CA GLY A 62 -10.60 -2.88 -3.85
C GLY A 62 -10.00 -3.55 -2.59
N PRO A 63 -10.70 -4.53 -1.99
CA PRO A 63 -10.38 -5.03 -0.65
C PRO A 63 -8.94 -5.51 -0.56
N VAL A 64 -8.19 -4.91 0.36
CA VAL A 64 -6.74 -5.10 0.43
C VAL A 64 -6.41 -6.27 1.36
N ARG A 65 -5.58 -7.23 0.92
CA ARG A 65 -5.12 -8.33 1.78
C ARG A 65 -4.20 -7.81 2.90
N ARG A 66 -4.25 -8.54 4.02
CA ARG A 66 -3.75 -8.20 5.37
C ARG A 66 -2.52 -7.27 5.43
N TRP A 67 -1.34 -7.68 4.94
CA TRP A 67 -0.09 -6.95 5.20
C TRP A 67 0.81 -6.86 3.96
N VAL A 68 1.69 -5.84 3.93
CA VAL A 68 2.71 -5.67 2.87
C VAL A 68 4.03 -5.22 3.46
N PHE A 69 5.12 -5.73 2.91
CA PHE A 69 6.46 -5.19 3.14
C PHE A 69 6.80 -4.20 2.02
N VAL A 70 7.16 -2.97 2.39
CA VAL A 70 7.56 -1.92 1.45
C VAL A 70 9.03 -1.57 1.71
N PRO A 71 9.93 -1.85 0.75
CA PRO A 71 11.33 -1.46 0.88
C PRO A 71 11.50 0.06 0.95
N PHE A 72 12.43 0.56 1.77
CA PHE A 72 12.64 2.02 1.91
C PHE A 72 12.99 2.70 0.58
N HIS A 73 13.75 2.05 -0.29
CA HIS A 73 14.12 2.60 -1.60
C HIS A 73 12.94 2.74 -2.57
N LYS A 74 11.78 2.15 -2.26
CA LYS A 74 10.52 2.32 -3.00
C LYS A 74 9.65 3.44 -2.44
N ILE A 75 9.95 3.96 -1.25
CA ILE A 75 9.17 4.98 -0.57
C ILE A 75 9.79 6.34 -0.88
N ASP A 76 8.96 7.26 -1.36
CA ASP A 76 9.34 8.66 -1.58
C ASP A 76 9.06 9.49 -0.33
N HIS A 77 7.84 9.37 0.21
CA HIS A 77 7.40 10.10 1.38
C HIS A 77 6.58 9.23 2.33
N VAL A 78 6.66 9.53 3.62
CA VAL A 78 5.88 8.92 4.70
C VAL A 78 5.14 10.02 5.46
N PHE A 79 3.82 9.91 5.54
CA PHE A 79 2.98 10.80 6.33
C PHE A 79 2.37 10.04 7.51
N SER A 80 2.41 10.62 8.70
CA SER A 80 1.65 10.10 9.85
C SER A 80 0.18 10.53 9.72
N LEU A 81 -0.73 9.58 9.93
CA LEU A 81 -2.17 9.84 9.91
C LEU A 81 -2.66 9.96 11.36
N SER A 82 -3.22 11.13 11.70
CA SER A 82 -3.86 11.45 12.98
C SER A 82 -5.22 10.74 13.15
#